data_AF-A0A9D7PX90-F1
#
_entry.id   AF-A0A9D7PX90-F1
#
_cell.length_a   1.000
_cell.length_b   1.000
_cell.length_c   1.000
_cell.angle_alpha   90.00
_cell.angle_beta   90.00
_cell.angle_gamma   90.00
#
_symmetry.space_group_name_H-M   'P 1'
#
loop_
_entity.id
_entity.type
_entity.pdbx_description
1 polymer ?
#
loop_
_entity_poly.entity_id
_entity_poly.type
_entity_poly.pdbx_seq_one_letter_code
_entity_poly.pdbx_strand_id
1 'polypeptide(L)'
;MGHWFDIDLIALEVFYAETIYFVCLISLISTLPAHAMSVLPLYLDEIINDAAIAFQGKSLENHSERDPQTNLIVTYSTFEVQEVLKGKV
;
A
#
# COMPACT_ATOMS: atom_id res chain seq x y z
N MET A 1 24.38 52.78 20.04
CA MET A 1 24.18 51.53 20.81
C MET A 1 22.76 50.97 20.63
N GLY A 2 22.15 51.13 19.44
CA GLY A 2 20.78 50.66 19.15
C GLY A 2 20.67 49.72 17.94
N HIS A 3 21.67 49.70 17.05
CA HIS A 3 21.60 48.92 15.80
C HIS A 3 21.70 47.40 15.98
N TRP A 4 22.16 46.92 17.14
CA TRP A 4 22.27 45.49 17.43
C TRP A 4 20.96 44.90 18.00
N PHE A 5 20.17 45.70 18.71
CA PHE A 5 18.90 45.29 19.32
C PHE A 5 17.78 45.10 18.29
N ASP A 6 17.78 45.91 17.22
CA ASP A 6 16.81 45.78 16.13
C ASP A 6 17.03 44.50 15.32
N ILE A 7 18.28 44.05 15.15
CA ILE A 7 18.63 42.83 14.40
C ILE A 7 18.14 41.57 15.13
N ASP A 8 18.30 41.53 16.47
CA ASP A 8 17.82 40.42 17.29
C ASP A 8 16.28 40.34 17.35
N LEU A 9 15.59 41.49 17.34
CA LEU A 9 14.13 41.56 17.30
C LEU A 9 13.57 41.10 15.94
N ILE A 10 14.19 41.54 14.83
CA ILE A 10 13.84 41.09 13.48
C ILE A 10 14.11 39.59 13.32
N ALA A 11 15.23 39.08 13.87
CA ALA A 11 15.54 37.66 13.83
C ALA A 11 14.53 36.82 14.64
N LEU A 12 14.06 37.32 15.78
CA LEU A 12 13.04 36.66 16.61
C LEU A 12 11.66 36.62 15.90
N GLU A 13 11.27 37.72 15.24
CA GLU A 13 10.03 37.80 14.47
C GLU A 13 10.05 36.90 13.22
N VAL A 14 11.19 36.84 12.53
CA VAL A 14 11.39 35.93 11.38
C VAL A 14 11.34 34.47 11.83
N PHE A 15 11.98 34.13 12.96
CA PHE A 15 11.95 32.78 13.52
C PHE A 15 10.53 32.35 13.96
N TYR A 16 9.75 33.28 14.52
CA TYR A 16 8.34 33.05 14.85
C TYR A 16 7.48 32.89 13.59
N ALA A 17 7.71 33.69 12.56
CA ALA A 17 6.98 33.60 11.29
C ALA A 17 7.19 32.23 10.62
N GLU A 18 8.44 31.76 10.52
CA GLU A 18 8.78 30.42 10.01
C GLU A 18 8.07 29.33 10.80
N THR A 19 8.08 29.42 12.13
CA THR A 19 7.41 28.45 13.01
C THR A 19 5.89 28.43 12.79
N ILE A 20 5.26 29.58 12.60
CA ILE A 20 3.82 29.71 12.30
C ILE A 20 3.49 29.09 10.94
N TYR A 21 4.30 29.34 9.91
CA TYR A 21 4.13 28.72 8.59
C TYR A 21 4.19 27.20 8.67
N PHE A 22 5.15 26.64 9.42
CA PHE A 22 5.26 25.19 9.62
C PHE A 22 4.04 24.60 10.34
N VAL A 23 3.54 25.24 11.39
CA VAL A 23 2.33 24.78 12.12
C VAL A 23 1.08 24.85 11.23
N CYS A 24 0.93 25.91 10.45
CA CYS A 24 -0.15 26.05 9.47
C CYS A 24 -0.07 24.99 8.37
N LEU A 25 1.13 24.68 7.88
CA LEU A 25 1.34 23.65 6.86
C LEU A 25 0.97 22.25 7.39
N ILE A 26 1.39 21.91 8.61
CA ILE A 26 1.10 20.60 9.22
C ILE A 26 -0.40 20.44 9.51
N SER A 27 -1.06 21.49 9.99
CA SER A 27 -2.51 21.47 10.22
C SER A 27 -3.32 21.39 8.92
N LEU A 28 -2.81 21.91 7.81
CA LEU A 28 -3.44 21.73 6.50
C LEU A 28 -3.31 20.27 6.02
N ILE A 29 -2.13 19.66 6.18
CA ILE A 29 -1.86 18.28 5.76
C ILE A 29 -2.64 17.27 6.62
N SER A 30 -2.88 17.54 7.90
CA SER A 30 -3.61 16.63 8.79
C SER A 30 -5.12 16.54 8.51
N THR A 31 -5.67 17.47 7.72
CA THR A 31 -7.08 17.43 7.28
C THR A 31 -7.29 16.55 6.06
N LEU A 32 -6.22 16.07 5.41
CA LEU A 32 -6.33 15.12 4.32
C LEU A 32 -6.90 13.82 4.89
N PRO A 33 -8.00 13.29 4.33
CA PRO A 33 -8.55 12.03 4.78
C PRO A 33 -7.47 10.96 4.61
N ALA A 34 -7.02 10.39 5.73
CA ALA A 34 -6.23 9.18 5.70
C ALA A 34 -7.15 8.10 5.13
N HIS A 35 -6.97 7.77 3.85
CA HIS A 35 -7.71 6.70 3.21
C HIS A 35 -7.40 5.41 3.97
N ALA A 36 -8.34 5.00 4.82
CA ALA A 36 -8.25 3.74 5.54
C ALA A 36 -8.26 2.62 4.50
N MET A 37 -7.19 1.83 4.47
CA MET A 37 -7.20 0.55 3.76
C MET A 37 -8.22 -0.34 4.46
N SER A 38 -9.37 -0.54 3.82
CA SER A 38 -10.35 -1.53 4.27
C SER A 38 -9.80 -2.92 3.97
N VAL A 39 -9.72 -3.78 4.98
CA VAL A 39 -9.53 -5.21 4.76
C VAL A 39 -10.90 -5.78 4.42
N LEU A 40 -11.09 -6.20 3.17
CA LEU A 40 -12.30 -6.92 2.78
C LEU A 40 -12.23 -8.33 3.38
N PRO A 41 -13.13 -8.73 4.30
CA PRO A 41 -13.21 -10.10 4.74
C PRO A 41 -13.58 -10.98 3.54
N LEU A 42 -12.74 -11.95 3.24
CA LEU A 42 -12.98 -12.95 2.21
C LEU A 42 -13.44 -14.24 2.89
N TYR A 43 -14.70 -14.60 2.71
CA TYR A 43 -15.25 -15.85 3.23
C TYR A 43 -14.91 -16.99 2.26
N LEU A 44 -14.50 -18.14 2.82
CA LEU A 44 -14.08 -19.29 2.02
C LEU A 44 -15.21 -19.77 1.08
N ASP A 45 -16.45 -19.77 1.57
CA ASP A 45 -17.62 -20.17 0.77
C ASP A 45 -17.86 -19.21 -0.40
N GLU A 46 -17.65 -17.91 -0.21
CA GLU A 46 -17.74 -16.91 -1.28
C GLU A 46 -16.64 -17.12 -2.32
N ILE A 47 -15.39 -17.34 -1.86
CA ILE A 47 -14.26 -17.64 -2.75
C ILE A 47 -14.53 -18.89 -3.60
N ILE A 48 -15.04 -19.96 -3.00
CA ILE A 48 -15.35 -21.21 -3.72
C ILE A 48 -16.52 -21.01 -4.68
N ASN A 49 -17.54 -20.22 -4.31
CA ASN A 49 -18.68 -19.91 -5.17
C ASN A 49 -18.26 -19.11 -6.40
N ASP A 50 -17.35 -18.15 -6.25
CA ASP A 50 -16.88 -17.30 -7.36
C ASP A 50 -15.81 -17.97 -8.22
N ALA A 51 -15.07 -18.94 -7.68
CA ALA A 51 -14.02 -19.64 -8.41
C ALA A 51 -14.57 -20.51 -9.56
N ALA A 52 -13.87 -20.53 -10.71
CA ALA A 52 -14.20 -21.44 -11.80
C ALA A 52 -13.84 -22.90 -11.49
N ILE A 53 -12.74 -23.10 -10.76
CA ILE A 53 -12.18 -24.40 -10.37
C ILE A 53 -11.72 -24.30 -8.91
N ALA A 54 -11.95 -25.34 -8.11
CA ALA A 54 -11.41 -25.47 -6.76
C ALA A 54 -10.94 -26.90 -6.54
N PHE A 55 -9.76 -27.07 -5.95
CA PHE A 55 -9.19 -28.37 -5.65
C PHE A 55 -8.30 -28.31 -4.40
N GLN A 56 -8.16 -29.45 -3.74
CA GLN A 56 -7.15 -29.69 -2.73
C GLN A 56 -5.95 -30.37 -3.39
N GLY A 57 -4.75 -29.87 -3.11
CA GLY A 57 -3.53 -30.44 -3.68
C GLY A 57 -2.26 -29.95 -2.98
N LYS A 58 -1.13 -30.51 -3.38
CA LYS A 58 0.19 -30.14 -2.89
C LYS A 58 0.93 -29.35 -3.96
N SER A 59 1.46 -28.18 -3.60
CA SER A 59 2.36 -27.43 -4.48
C SER A 59 3.65 -28.22 -4.68
N LEU A 60 4.01 -28.50 -5.93
CA LEU A 60 5.22 -29.22 -6.30
C LEU A 60 6.35 -28.26 -6.68
N GLU A 61 6.04 -27.27 -7.50
CA GLU A 61 7.02 -26.35 -8.06
C GLU A 61 6.41 -24.97 -8.32
N ASN A 62 7.23 -23.94 -8.16
CA ASN A 62 6.90 -22.58 -8.57
C ASN A 62 8.03 -22.06 -9.46
N HIS A 63 7.71 -21.69 -10.70
CA HIS A 63 8.63 -21.08 -11.64
C HIS A 63 8.17 -19.66 -11.96
N SER A 64 9.05 -18.68 -11.83
CA SER A 64 8.75 -17.31 -12.20
C SER A 64 9.70 -16.83 -13.29
N GLU A 65 9.13 -16.23 -14.32
CA GLU A 65 9.89 -15.66 -15.44
C GLU A 65 9.24 -14.35 -15.89
N ARG A 66 9.94 -13.62 -16.76
CA ARG A 66 9.38 -12.45 -17.43
C ARG A 66 8.82 -12.89 -18.78
N ASP A 67 7.52 -12.77 -18.97
CA ASP A 67 6.88 -13.12 -20.23
C ASP A 67 7.37 -12.16 -21.34
N PRO A 68 7.95 -12.67 -22.44
CA PRO A 68 8.45 -11.83 -23.53
C PRO A 68 7.34 -11.09 -24.29
N GLN A 69 6.08 -11.53 -24.21
CA GLN A 69 4.96 -10.86 -24.90
C GLN A 69 4.39 -9.69 -24.09
N THR A 70 4.08 -9.91 -22.81
CA THR A 70 3.46 -8.89 -21.96
C THR A 70 4.46 -8.08 -21.13
N ASN A 71 5.73 -8.51 -21.05
CA ASN A 71 6.76 -7.96 -20.17
C ASN A 71 6.42 -8.01 -18.66
N LEU A 72 5.39 -8.76 -18.28
CA LEU A 72 5.01 -8.98 -16.89
C LEU A 72 5.84 -10.11 -16.29
N ILE A 73 6.02 -10.06 -14.97
CA ILE A 73 6.55 -11.21 -14.22
C ILE A 73 5.38 -12.17 -14.04
N VAL A 74 5.51 -13.36 -14.60
CA VAL A 74 4.55 -14.44 -14.48
C VAL A 74 5.08 -15.50 -13.53
N THR A 75 4.19 -16.06 -12.71
CA THR A 75 4.51 -17.17 -11.81
C THR A 75 3.62 -18.35 -12.16
N TYR A 76 4.23 -19.46 -12.54
CA TYR A 76 3.58 -20.73 -12.78
C TYR A 76 3.76 -21.61 -11.55
N SER A 77 2.65 -22.11 -11.02
CA SER A 77 2.62 -23.01 -9.88
C SER A 77 2.06 -24.37 -10.30
N THR A 78 2.86 -25.42 -10.13
CA THR A 78 2.47 -26.79 -10.42
C THR A 78 1.96 -27.45 -9.14
N PHE A 79 0.80 -28.10 -9.23
CA PHE A 79 0.19 -28.80 -8.10
C PHE A 79 -0.06 -30.28 -8.41
N GLU A 80 0.18 -31.14 -7.42
CA GLU A 80 -0.35 -32.49 -7.37
C GLU A 80 -1.78 -32.41 -6.81
N VAL A 81 -2.77 -32.66 -7.67
CA VAL A 81 -4.18 -32.64 -7.25
C VAL A 81 -4.52 -33.92 -6.50
N GLN A 82 -5.02 -33.75 -5.28
CA GLN A 82 -5.48 -34.86 -4.43
C GLN A 82 -7.00 -35.05 -4.56
N GLU A 83 -7.75 -33.95 -4.53
CA GLU A 83 -9.22 -33.96 -4.63
C GLU A 83 -9.71 -32.71 -5.37
N VAL A 84 -10.69 -32.90 -6.26
CA VAL A 84 -11.35 -31.80 -6.96
C VAL A 84 -12.63 -31.43 -6.20
N LEU A 85 -12.71 -30.18 -5.74
CA LEU A 85 -13.86 -29.66 -4.98
C LEU A 85 -14.91 -29.00 -5.90
N LYS A 86 -14.47 -28.41 -7.02
CA LYS A 86 -15.33 -27.75 -8.02
C LYS A 86 -14.66 -27.75 -9.39
N GLY A 87 -15.46 -27.96 -10.44
CA GLY A 87 -14.99 -27.89 -11.82
C GLY A 87 -14.27 -29.15 -12.28
N LYS A 88 -13.36 -29.00 -13.24
CA LYS A 88 -12.50 -30.06 -13.78
C LYS A 88 -11.09 -29.50 -13.94
N VAL A 89 -10.09 -30.26 -13.50
CA VAL A 89 -8.65 -29.96 -13.60
C VAL A 89 -7.99 -30.82 -14.67
#